data_AF-A0A6P1TSF0-F1
#
_entry.id   AF-A0A6P1TSF0-F1
#
_cell.length_a   1.000
_cell.length_b   1.000
_cell.length_c   1.000
_cell.angle_alpha   90.00
_cell.angle_beta   90.00
_cell.angle_gamma   90.00
#
_symmetry.space_group_name_H-M   'P 1'
#
loop_
_entity.id
_entity.type
_entity.pdbx_description
1 polymer ?
#
loop_
_entity_poly.entity_id
_entity_poly.type
_entity_poly.pdbx_seq_one_letter_code
_entity_poly.pdbx_strand_id
1 'polypeptide(L)'
;MVKWQVKILDQQQLKAVCDVLAHASEGFSKSELSRLLQQSQIDLADDGSSNNGYSYTLGLNKRDWLYNCLVNEINTNKSFQRVFDFIVKALNPVAFTVQSNREKYLHLLEETNKVLLLAGLSVSKEGKIVDVVKATTLDEVDRRVNHLKRNFIIGQFTMRYRNIALKIICGKITMMQCLKQLKDWQSVYAR
;
A
#
# COMPACT_ATOMS: atom_id res chain seq x y z
N MET A 1 23.58 -2.48 8.82
CA MET A 1 23.16 -1.10 8.47
C MET A 1 22.76 -1.11 7.01
N VAL A 2 21.47 -1.00 6.70
CA VAL A 2 21.01 -0.93 5.30
C VAL A 2 21.33 0.48 4.80
N LYS A 3 22.29 0.59 3.88
CA LYS A 3 22.58 1.85 3.18
C LYS A 3 21.46 2.08 2.18
N TRP A 4 20.54 2.99 2.49
CA TRP A 4 19.60 3.51 1.51
C TRP A 4 20.39 4.39 0.53
N GLN A 5 20.54 3.96 -0.71
CA GLN A 5 20.89 4.89 -1.79
C GLN A 5 19.74 5.92 -1.84
N VAL A 6 20.05 7.21 -1.67
CA VAL A 6 19.02 8.26 -1.60
C VAL A 6 18.43 8.45 -2.99
N LYS A 7 17.45 7.61 -3.33
CA LYS A 7 16.61 7.82 -4.51
C LYS A 7 15.58 8.88 -4.19
N ILE A 8 15.48 9.84 -5.08
CA ILE A 8 14.61 11.01 -4.95
C ILE A 8 13.37 10.74 -5.79
N LEU A 9 12.19 10.95 -5.20
CA LEU A 9 10.94 10.99 -5.96
C LEU A 9 10.76 12.39 -6.52
N ASP A 10 10.43 12.49 -7.80
CA ASP A 10 10.03 13.77 -8.38
C ASP A 10 8.65 14.20 -7.88
N GLN A 11 8.29 15.45 -8.15
CA GLN A 11 7.03 16.03 -7.71
C GLN A 11 5.79 15.28 -8.25
N GLN A 12 5.86 14.80 -9.50
CA GLN A 12 4.76 14.11 -10.16
C GLN A 12 4.59 12.70 -9.60
N GLN A 13 5.71 12.01 -9.33
CA GLN A 13 5.75 10.70 -8.69
C GLN A 13 5.21 10.77 -7.27
N LEU A 14 5.64 11.76 -6.49
CA LEU A 14 5.13 11.96 -5.14
C LEU A 14 3.61 12.21 -5.15
N LYS A 15 3.14 13.07 -6.07
CA LYS A 15 1.71 13.36 -6.21
C LYS A 15 0.92 12.12 -6.64
N ALA A 16 1.43 11.34 -7.58
CA ALA A 16 0.79 10.09 -8.02
C ALA A 16 0.69 9.06 -6.89
N VAL A 17 1.73 8.92 -6.04
CA VAL A 17 1.66 8.07 -4.83
C VAL A 17 0.57 8.58 -3.89
N CYS A 18 0.49 9.90 -3.66
CA CYS A 18 -0.59 10.48 -2.84
C CYS A 18 -1.97 10.21 -3.43
N ASP A 19 -2.13 10.30 -4.76
CA ASP A 19 -3.41 10.07 -5.43
C ASP A 19 -3.91 8.63 -5.25
N VAL A 20 -2.99 7.65 -5.29
CA VAL A 20 -3.28 6.24 -5.01
C VAL A 20 -3.65 6.04 -3.55
N LEU A 21 -2.80 6.49 -2.62
CA LEU A 21 -2.99 6.25 -1.18
C LEU A 21 -4.20 7.00 -0.62
N ALA A 22 -4.49 8.19 -1.13
CA ALA A 22 -5.64 9.01 -0.74
C ALA A 22 -6.81 8.89 -1.74
N HIS A 23 -6.90 7.80 -2.50
CA HIS A 23 -8.05 7.54 -3.35
C HIS A 23 -9.36 7.53 -2.53
N ALA A 24 -10.49 7.92 -3.14
CA ALA A 24 -11.73 8.15 -2.42
C ALA A 24 -12.40 6.84 -1.96
N SER A 25 -12.41 5.83 -2.84
CA SER A 25 -13.01 4.51 -2.61
C SER A 25 -12.00 3.46 -2.15
N GLU A 26 -10.81 3.45 -2.77
CA GLU A 26 -9.82 2.37 -2.65
C GLU A 26 -8.62 2.76 -1.78
N GLY A 27 -8.53 4.03 -1.40
CA GLY A 27 -7.45 4.58 -0.58
C GLY A 27 -7.75 4.53 0.92
N PHE A 28 -6.84 5.12 1.69
CA PHE A 28 -7.02 5.35 3.12
C PHE A 28 -7.95 6.53 3.38
N SER A 29 -8.71 6.44 4.47
CA SER A 29 -9.45 7.56 5.02
C SER A 29 -8.50 8.62 5.60
N LYS A 30 -9.00 9.84 5.81
CA LYS A 30 -8.18 10.93 6.35
C LYS A 30 -7.63 10.59 7.75
N SER A 31 -8.42 9.96 8.60
CA SER A 31 -7.99 9.53 9.94
C SER A 31 -6.91 8.45 9.90
N GLU A 32 -7.02 7.48 8.99
CA GLU A 32 -5.97 6.47 8.75
C GLU A 32 -4.67 7.13 8.27
N LEU A 33 -4.76 8.06 7.32
CA LEU A 33 -3.61 8.82 6.83
C LEU A 33 -2.96 9.64 7.94
N SER A 34 -3.73 10.38 8.74
CA SER A 34 -3.21 11.13 9.89
C SER A 34 -2.46 10.23 10.86
N ARG A 35 -3.00 9.04 11.17
CA ARG A 35 -2.34 8.07 12.04
C ARG A 35 -1.04 7.55 11.43
N LEU A 36 -1.01 7.25 10.13
CA LEU A 36 0.18 6.79 9.42
C LEU A 36 1.26 7.87 9.34
N LEU A 37 0.89 9.13 9.11
CA LEU A 37 1.80 10.27 9.11
C LEU A 37 2.45 10.46 10.48
N GLN A 38 1.65 10.46 11.55
CA GLN A 38 2.15 10.55 12.93
C GLN A 38 3.07 9.37 13.29
N GLN A 39 2.70 8.14 12.92
CA GLN A 39 3.57 6.96 13.11
C GLN A 39 4.90 7.10 12.37
N SER A 40 4.94 7.87 11.29
CA SER A 40 6.12 8.14 10.47
C SER A 40 6.87 9.40 10.89
N GLN A 41 6.46 10.02 12.00
CA GLN A 41 7.00 11.28 12.50
C GLN A 41 6.91 12.43 11.48
N ILE A 42 5.84 12.43 10.68
CA ILE A 42 5.52 13.50 9.74
C ILE A 42 4.45 14.39 10.37
N ASP A 43 4.74 15.69 10.42
CA ASP A 43 3.81 16.67 10.95
C ASP A 43 2.60 16.85 10.03
N LEU A 44 1.43 16.99 10.65
CA LEU A 44 0.18 17.20 9.91
C LEU A 44 0.11 18.66 9.46
N ALA A 45 0.00 18.87 8.15
CA ALA A 45 -0.32 20.18 7.62
C ALA A 45 -1.78 20.54 7.92
N ASP A 46 -2.03 21.83 8.10
CA ASP A 46 -3.39 22.37 8.14
C ASP A 46 -4.05 22.13 6.76
N ASP A 47 -5.28 21.63 6.78
CA ASP A 47 -6.07 21.45 5.56
C ASP A 47 -6.81 22.74 5.17
N GLY A 48 -6.72 23.80 5.98
CA GLY A 48 -7.39 25.07 5.74
C GLY A 48 -8.90 25.00 5.96
N SER A 49 -9.41 23.90 6.53
CA SER A 49 -10.82 23.77 6.89
C SER A 49 -11.09 24.57 8.15
N SER A 50 -11.81 25.68 8.01
CA SER A 50 -12.23 26.48 9.16
C SER A 50 -13.74 26.44 9.35
N ASN A 51 -14.18 26.35 10.61
CA ASN A 51 -15.57 26.48 11.00
C ASN A 51 -15.64 27.36 12.25
N ASN A 52 -16.23 28.55 12.12
CA ASN A 52 -16.42 29.48 13.24
C ASN A 52 -17.91 29.72 13.56
N GLY A 53 -18.79 28.77 13.23
CA GLY A 53 -20.23 28.86 13.48
C GLY A 53 -21.01 29.79 12.53
N TYR A 54 -20.36 30.81 11.98
CA TYR A 54 -20.95 31.78 11.03
C TYR A 54 -20.40 31.68 9.60
N SER A 55 -19.22 31.08 9.43
CA SER A 55 -18.57 30.90 8.14
C SER A 55 -17.89 29.53 8.08
N TYR A 56 -17.97 28.90 6.91
CA TYR A 56 -17.37 27.60 6.62
C TYR A 56 -16.43 27.74 5.43
N THR A 57 -15.18 27.32 5.59
CA THR A 57 -14.20 27.26 4.49
C THR A 57 -13.97 25.81 4.12
N LEU A 58 -14.21 25.45 2.86
CA LEU A 58 -13.81 24.14 2.35
C LEU A 58 -12.28 24.06 2.34
N GLY A 59 -11.75 23.13 3.12
CA GLY A 59 -10.33 22.80 3.13
C GLY A 59 -9.88 22.09 1.85
N LEU A 60 -8.57 21.88 1.76
CA LEU A 60 -7.92 21.10 0.72
C LEU A 60 -8.52 19.70 0.62
N ASN A 61 -8.56 19.19 -0.62
CA ASN A 61 -8.97 17.80 -0.83
C ASN A 61 -7.96 16.84 -0.16
N LYS A 62 -8.41 15.62 0.18
CA LYS A 62 -7.60 14.63 0.91
C LYS A 62 -6.26 14.31 0.24
N ARG A 63 -6.20 14.34 -1.09
CA ARG A 63 -5.01 14.02 -1.89
C ARG A 63 -3.98 15.15 -1.82
N ASP A 64 -4.42 16.38 -2.02
CA ASP A 64 -3.61 17.60 -1.93
C ASP A 64 -3.15 17.86 -0.49
N TRP A 65 -4.02 17.61 0.49
CA TRP A 65 -3.64 17.67 1.90
C TRP A 65 -2.51 16.69 2.23
N LEU A 66 -2.62 15.42 1.80
CA LEU A 66 -1.58 14.43 2.01
C LEU A 66 -0.27 14.84 1.31
N TYR A 67 -0.36 15.29 0.06
CA TYR A 67 0.79 15.78 -0.70
C TYR A 67 1.48 16.94 0.01
N ASN A 68 0.72 17.92 0.52
CA ASN A 68 1.26 19.05 1.26
C ASN A 68 1.97 18.63 2.55
N CYS A 69 1.45 17.64 3.28
CA CYS A 69 2.12 17.08 4.46
C CYS A 69 3.51 16.52 4.09
N LEU A 70 3.59 15.74 3.01
CA LEU A 70 4.84 15.12 2.58
C LEU A 70 5.83 16.15 2.03
N VAL A 71 5.37 17.15 1.27
CA VAL A 71 6.22 18.22 0.76
C VAL A 71 6.76 19.09 1.89
N ASN A 72 5.92 19.43 2.88
CA ASN A 72 6.37 20.19 4.04
C ASN A 72 7.48 19.46 4.79
N GLU A 73 7.33 18.14 4.96
CA GLU A 73 8.34 17.28 5.57
C GLU A 73 9.66 17.27 4.77
N ILE A 74 9.57 17.09 3.45
CA ILE A 74 10.75 17.10 2.57
C ILE A 74 11.44 18.45 2.61
N ASN A 75 10.69 19.56 2.60
CA ASN A 75 11.26 20.90 2.64
C ASN A 75 11.94 21.21 3.98
N THR A 76 11.37 20.70 5.09
CA THR A 76 11.89 20.93 6.45
C THR A 76 13.12 20.07 6.72
N ASN A 77 13.03 18.77 6.50
CA ASN A 77 14.07 17.80 6.88
C ASN A 77 15.02 17.46 5.74
N LYS A 78 14.76 17.94 4.51
CA LYS A 78 15.56 17.69 3.29
C LYS A 78 15.87 16.22 3.05
N SER A 79 14.97 15.34 3.48
CA SER A 79 15.13 13.89 3.43
C SER A 79 13.84 13.21 3.01
N PHE A 80 13.96 12.21 2.13
CA PHE A 80 12.85 11.35 1.70
C PHE A 80 12.65 10.15 2.62
N GLN A 81 13.52 9.96 3.62
CA GLN A 81 13.50 8.77 4.46
C GLN A 81 12.16 8.59 5.18
N ARG A 82 11.62 9.66 5.77
CA ARG A 82 10.32 9.59 6.47
C ARG A 82 9.15 9.36 5.53
N VAL A 83 9.23 9.87 4.30
CA VAL A 83 8.25 9.60 3.24
C VAL A 83 8.28 8.13 2.85
N PHE A 84 9.46 7.54 2.70
CA PHE A 84 9.62 6.11 2.44
C PHE A 84 9.13 5.25 3.62
N ASP A 85 9.43 5.64 4.86
CA ASP A 85 8.91 4.98 6.06
C ASP A 85 7.37 5.05 6.12
N PHE A 86 6.77 6.16 5.70
CA PHE A 86 5.33 6.30 5.56
C PHE A 86 4.76 5.31 4.55
N ILE A 87 5.35 5.20 3.36
CA ILE A 87 4.91 4.24 2.32
C ILE A 87 5.03 2.79 2.84
N VAL A 88 6.13 2.45 3.50
CA VAL A 88 6.36 1.12 4.12
C VAL A 88 5.30 0.81 5.18
N LYS A 89 4.96 1.78 6.03
CA LYS A 89 3.93 1.62 7.07
C LYS A 89 2.54 1.51 6.47
N ALA A 90 2.23 2.30 5.44
CA ALA A 90 0.97 2.25 4.72
C ALA A 90 0.76 0.89 4.03
N LEU A 91 1.82 0.33 3.42
CA LEU A 91 1.79 -0.96 2.72
C LEU A 91 2.26 -2.14 3.59
N ASN A 92 2.14 -2.01 4.92
CA ASN A 92 2.49 -3.09 5.83
C ASN A 92 1.40 -4.18 5.79
N PRO A 93 1.72 -5.43 5.39
CA PRO A 93 0.72 -6.51 5.27
C PRO A 93 0.05 -6.86 6.60
N VAL A 94 0.67 -6.53 7.74
CA VAL A 94 0.09 -6.73 9.09
C VAL A 94 -1.15 -5.86 9.32
N ALA A 95 -1.28 -4.72 8.62
CA ALA A 95 -2.49 -3.90 8.69
C ALA A 95 -3.68 -4.50 7.91
N PHE A 96 -3.44 -5.50 7.06
CA PHE A 96 -4.42 -6.08 6.13
C PHE A 96 -4.70 -7.57 6.41
N THR A 97 -4.67 -7.98 7.68
CA THR A 97 -4.91 -9.38 8.08
C THR A 97 -6.31 -9.88 7.73
N VAL A 98 -7.31 -8.99 7.70
CA VAL A 98 -8.70 -9.30 7.37
C VAL A 98 -8.85 -9.59 5.87
N GLN A 99 -9.54 -10.68 5.51
CA GLN A 99 -9.68 -11.13 4.12
C GLN A 99 -10.31 -10.07 3.19
N SER A 100 -11.31 -9.31 3.66
CA SER A 100 -11.96 -8.24 2.89
C SER A 100 -11.01 -7.11 2.50
N ASN A 101 -9.94 -6.91 3.27
CA ASN A 101 -8.98 -5.83 3.04
C ASN A 101 -7.82 -6.27 2.14
N ARG A 102 -7.76 -7.55 1.76
CA ARG A 102 -6.67 -8.09 0.91
C ARG A 102 -6.75 -7.62 -0.53
N GLU A 103 -7.94 -7.47 -1.08
CA GLU A 103 -8.13 -6.90 -2.42
C GLU A 103 -7.68 -5.44 -2.45
N LYS A 104 -8.09 -4.66 -1.44
CA LYS A 104 -7.61 -3.29 -1.22
C LYS A 104 -6.08 -3.24 -1.10
N TYR A 105 -5.49 -4.13 -0.31
CA TYR A 105 -4.03 -4.21 -0.18
C TYR A 105 -3.33 -4.47 -1.51
N LEU A 106 -3.82 -5.47 -2.26
CA LEU A 106 -3.25 -5.85 -3.55
C LEU A 106 -3.32 -4.69 -4.54
N HIS A 107 -4.47 -4.00 -4.60
CA HIS A 107 -4.65 -2.84 -5.45
C HIS A 107 -3.70 -1.70 -5.07
N LEU A 108 -3.62 -1.33 -3.79
CA LEU A 108 -2.71 -0.28 -3.32
C LEU A 108 -1.24 -0.62 -3.58
N LEU A 109 -0.84 -1.88 -3.36
CA LEU A 109 0.51 -2.35 -3.62
C LEU A 109 0.84 -2.32 -5.12
N GLU A 110 -0.10 -2.71 -5.97
CA GLU A 110 0.00 -2.67 -7.43
C GLU A 110 0.16 -1.25 -7.94
N GLU A 111 -0.79 -0.37 -7.65
CA GLU A 111 -0.79 1.02 -8.14
C GLU A 111 0.39 1.82 -7.59
N THR A 112 0.75 1.63 -6.31
CA THR A 112 1.94 2.29 -5.75
C THR A 112 3.22 1.80 -6.42
N ASN A 113 3.34 0.49 -6.69
CA ASN A 113 4.50 -0.05 -7.39
C ASN A 113 4.62 0.44 -8.82
N LYS A 114 3.50 0.71 -9.51
CA LYS A 114 3.54 1.30 -10.87
C LYS A 114 4.31 2.62 -10.87
N VAL A 115 4.00 3.49 -9.90
CA VAL A 115 4.67 4.79 -9.75
C VAL A 115 6.13 4.61 -9.30
N LEU A 116 6.37 3.76 -8.30
CA LEU A 116 7.72 3.56 -7.75
C LEU A 116 8.68 2.92 -8.77
N LEU A 117 8.20 2.05 -9.66
CA LEU A 117 9.03 1.43 -10.71
C LEU A 117 9.62 2.47 -11.67
N LEU A 118 8.89 3.56 -11.95
CA LEU A 118 9.37 4.69 -12.75
C LEU A 118 10.43 5.52 -11.99
N ALA A 119 10.49 5.41 -10.67
CA ALA A 119 11.57 5.95 -9.83
C ALA A 119 12.72 4.95 -9.60
N GLY A 120 12.59 3.70 -10.06
CA GLY A 120 13.54 2.62 -9.78
C GLY A 120 13.44 2.08 -8.35
N LEU A 121 12.26 2.14 -7.76
CA LEU A 121 11.95 1.61 -6.44
C LEU A 121 10.78 0.61 -6.55
N SER A 122 10.67 -0.30 -5.60
CA SER A 122 9.49 -1.15 -5.46
C SER A 122 9.26 -1.52 -4.00
N VAL A 123 8.01 -1.70 -3.61
CA VAL A 123 7.63 -2.31 -2.34
C VAL A 123 7.49 -3.81 -2.53
N SER A 124 8.28 -4.56 -1.78
CA SER A 124 8.27 -6.02 -1.72
C SER A 124 6.99 -6.55 -1.08
N LYS A 125 6.77 -7.86 -1.18
CA LYS A 125 5.60 -8.53 -0.59
C LYS A 125 5.55 -8.45 0.93
N GLU A 126 6.72 -8.24 1.55
CA GLU A 126 6.87 -8.07 2.99
C GLU A 126 6.59 -6.61 3.42
N GLY A 127 6.24 -5.73 2.48
CA GLY A 127 6.01 -4.31 2.73
C GLY A 127 7.29 -3.49 2.83
N LYS A 128 8.43 -3.96 2.31
CA LYS A 128 9.73 -3.25 2.38
C LYS A 128 10.09 -2.62 1.06
N ILE A 129 10.67 -1.43 1.08
CA ILE A 129 11.21 -0.81 -0.15
C ILE A 129 12.50 -1.51 -0.56
N VAL A 130 12.58 -1.85 -1.85
CA VAL A 130 13.73 -2.47 -2.51
C VAL A 130 14.12 -1.66 -3.74
N ASP A 131 15.42 -1.59 -4.00
CA ASP A 131 15.96 -1.00 -5.22
C ASP A 131 15.72 -1.92 -6.41
N VAL A 132 15.19 -1.35 -7.49
CA VAL A 132 14.92 -2.05 -8.75
C VAL A 132 15.40 -1.24 -9.94
N VAL A 133 15.55 -1.92 -11.08
CA VAL A 133 15.87 -1.25 -12.35
C VAL A 133 14.71 -0.32 -12.70
N LYS A 134 14.99 0.96 -12.96
CA LYS A 134 13.99 1.93 -13.37
C LYS A 134 13.30 1.48 -14.65
N ALA A 135 11.98 1.44 -14.66
CA ALA A 135 11.20 1.16 -15.85
C ALA A 135 11.19 2.38 -16.77
N THR A 136 11.25 2.14 -18.09
CA THR A 136 11.28 3.20 -19.11
C THR A 136 9.97 3.34 -19.87
N THR A 137 9.13 2.29 -19.86
CA THR A 137 7.84 2.26 -20.55
C THR A 137 6.71 1.80 -19.62
N LEU A 138 5.49 2.22 -19.91
CA LEU A 138 4.30 1.79 -19.17
C LEU A 138 4.06 0.26 -19.29
N ASP A 139 4.34 -0.32 -20.46
CA ASP A 139 4.24 -1.77 -20.67
C ASP A 139 5.20 -2.56 -19.78
N GLU A 140 6.42 -2.07 -19.58
CA GLU A 140 7.40 -2.68 -18.69
C GLU A 140 6.94 -2.63 -17.23
N VAL A 141 6.35 -1.51 -16.83
CA VAL A 141 5.73 -1.34 -15.50
C VAL A 141 4.62 -2.37 -15.30
N ASP A 142 3.65 -2.43 -16.22
CA ASP A 142 2.51 -3.35 -16.10
C ASP A 142 2.95 -4.81 -16.07
N ARG A 143 3.94 -5.21 -16.88
CA ARG A 143 4.48 -6.58 -16.85
C ARG A 143 5.08 -6.92 -15.48
N ARG A 144 5.86 -6.02 -14.89
CA ARG A 144 6.53 -6.24 -13.60
C ARG A 144 5.55 -6.28 -12.44
N VAL A 145 4.56 -5.39 -12.43
CA VAL A 145 3.54 -5.36 -11.39
C VAL A 145 2.63 -6.58 -11.48
N ASN A 146 2.22 -6.97 -12.69
CA ASN A 146 1.45 -8.21 -12.90
C ASN A 146 2.21 -9.47 -12.46
N HIS A 147 3.53 -9.50 -12.66
CA HIS A 147 4.37 -10.58 -12.15
C HIS A 147 4.38 -10.60 -10.60
N LEU A 148 4.50 -9.43 -9.98
CA LEU A 148 4.49 -9.28 -8.52
C LEU A 148 3.16 -9.74 -7.90
N LYS A 149 2.03 -9.36 -8.53
CA LYS A 149 0.66 -9.77 -8.14
C LYS A 149 0.46 -11.28 -8.25
N ARG A 150 0.81 -11.88 -9.39
CA ARG A 150 0.72 -13.33 -9.60
C ARG A 150 1.50 -14.09 -8.54
N ASN A 151 2.73 -13.64 -8.24
CA ASN A 151 3.55 -14.29 -7.24
C ASN A 151 3.00 -14.14 -5.81
N PHE A 152 2.27 -13.07 -5.50
CA PHE A 152 1.62 -12.90 -4.21
C PHE A 152 0.42 -13.85 -4.06
N ILE A 153 -0.42 -13.91 -5.09
CA ILE A 153 -1.58 -14.81 -5.15
C ILE A 153 -1.12 -16.27 -4.97
N ILE A 154 -0.15 -16.73 -5.78
CA ILE A 154 0.40 -18.09 -5.72
C ILE A 154 1.04 -18.39 -4.33
N GLY A 155 1.70 -17.41 -3.71
CA GLY A 155 2.24 -17.54 -2.36
C GLY A 155 1.16 -17.77 -1.29
N GLN A 156 0.05 -17.03 -1.36
CA GLN A 156 -1.08 -17.21 -0.43
C GLN A 156 -1.76 -18.58 -0.63
N PHE A 157 -1.90 -19.01 -1.89
CA PHE A 157 -2.40 -20.34 -2.24
C PHE A 157 -1.54 -21.42 -1.60
N THR A 158 -0.23 -21.44 -1.88
CA THR A 158 0.68 -22.48 -1.38
C THR A 158 0.73 -22.56 0.15
N MET A 159 0.74 -21.42 0.85
CA MET A 159 0.71 -21.37 2.31
C MET A 159 -0.61 -21.93 2.89
N ARG A 160 -1.76 -21.60 2.29
CA ARG A 160 -3.07 -22.03 2.78
C ARG A 160 -3.34 -23.50 2.44
N TYR A 161 -2.92 -23.98 1.26
CA TYR A 161 -2.93 -25.40 0.91
C TYR A 161 -2.05 -26.22 1.85
N ARG A 162 -0.83 -25.76 2.18
CA ARG A 162 0.02 -26.40 3.20
C ARG A 162 -0.66 -26.45 4.56
N ASN A 163 -1.29 -25.36 4.99
CA ASN A 163 -1.96 -25.29 6.29
C ASN A 163 -3.19 -26.23 6.37
N ILE A 164 -4.00 -26.27 5.31
CA ILE A 164 -5.14 -27.19 5.20
C ILE A 164 -4.66 -28.65 5.15
N ALA A 165 -3.64 -28.95 4.35
CA ALA A 165 -3.04 -30.28 4.28
C ALA A 165 -2.50 -30.72 5.66
N LEU A 166 -1.80 -29.82 6.37
CA LEU A 166 -1.35 -30.07 7.75
C LEU A 166 -2.52 -30.34 8.69
N LYS A 167 -3.62 -29.58 8.59
CA LYS A 167 -4.84 -29.80 9.41
C LYS A 167 -5.51 -31.15 9.12
N ILE A 168 -5.49 -31.63 7.88
CA ILE A 168 -5.99 -32.96 7.51
C ILE A 168 -5.08 -34.05 8.08
N ILE A 169 -3.76 -33.91 7.90
CA ILE A 169 -2.77 -34.89 8.40
C ILE A 169 -2.83 -35.03 9.93
N CYS A 170 -3.02 -33.92 10.66
CA CYS A 170 -3.18 -33.97 12.12
C CYS A 170 -4.62 -34.27 12.59
N GLY A 171 -5.53 -34.65 11.69
CA GLY A 171 -6.90 -35.05 12.01
C GLY A 171 -7.82 -33.92 12.52
N LYS A 172 -7.41 -32.65 12.40
CA LYS A 172 -8.15 -31.49 12.93
C LYS A 172 -9.38 -31.11 12.11
N ILE A 173 -9.45 -31.52 10.85
CA ILE A 173 -10.59 -31.25 9.96
C ILE A 173 -10.86 -32.45 9.05
N THR A 174 -12.13 -32.67 8.71
CA THR A 174 -12.53 -33.73 7.78
C THR A 174 -12.40 -33.27 6.31
N MET A 175 -12.32 -34.23 5.39
CA MET A 175 -12.25 -33.97 3.94
C MET A 175 -13.43 -33.10 3.45
N MET A 176 -14.63 -33.27 4.02
CA MET A 176 -15.80 -32.44 3.67
C MET A 176 -15.69 -30.99 4.15
N GLN A 177 -15.13 -30.75 5.34
CA GLN A 177 -14.86 -29.39 5.84
C GLN A 177 -13.79 -28.69 4.99
N CYS A 178 -12.80 -29.45 4.50
CA CYS A 178 -11.79 -28.96 3.56
C CYS A 178 -12.41 -28.49 2.23
N LEU A 179 -13.26 -29.34 1.62
CA LEU A 179 -13.95 -29.02 0.37
C LEU A 179 -14.83 -27.76 0.48
N LYS A 180 -15.48 -27.55 1.63
CA LYS A 180 -16.26 -26.33 1.89
C LYS A 180 -15.36 -25.09 1.97
N GLN A 181 -14.25 -25.15 2.71
CA GLN A 181 -13.28 -24.05 2.79
C GLN A 181 -12.63 -23.72 1.44
N LEU A 182 -12.43 -24.72 0.57
CA LEU A 182 -11.93 -24.53 -0.80
C LEU A 182 -12.95 -23.85 -1.70
N LYS A 183 -14.23 -24.24 -1.62
CA LYS A 183 -15.33 -23.62 -2.40
C LYS A 183 -15.60 -22.17 -1.99
N ASP A 184 -15.65 -21.90 -0.68
CA ASP A 184 -15.82 -20.53 -0.16
C ASP A 184 -14.65 -19.62 -0.55
N TRP A 185 -13.47 -20.20 -0.82
CA TRP A 185 -12.31 -19.46 -1.26
C TRP A 185 -12.27 -19.27 -2.78
N GLN A 186 -12.68 -20.26 -3.57
CA GLN A 186 -12.82 -20.13 -5.04
C GLN A 186 -13.87 -19.07 -5.42
N SER A 187 -14.97 -18.94 -4.66
CA SER A 187 -16.00 -17.94 -4.95
C SER A 187 -15.54 -16.49 -4.72
N VAL A 188 -14.54 -16.29 -3.87
CA VAL A 188 -13.97 -14.96 -3.58
C VAL A 188 -12.97 -14.52 -4.66
N TYR A 189 -12.29 -15.45 -5.33
CA TYR A 189 -11.24 -15.14 -6.32
C TYR A 189 -11.62 -15.43 -7.78
N ALA A 190 -12.84 -15.92 -8.04
CA ALA A 190 -13.39 -16.11 -9.38
C ALA A 190 -14.17 -14.88 -9.91
N ARG A 191 -14.14 -13.76 -9.19
CA ARG A 191 -14.60 -12.43 -9.64
C ARG A 191 -13.39 -11.52 -9.82
#